data_AF-A0A1A6GK68-F1
#
_entry.id   AF-A0A1A6GK68-F1
#
_cell.length_a   1.000
_cell.length_b   1.000
_cell.length_c   1.000
_cell.angle_alpha   90.00
_cell.angle_beta   90.00
_cell.angle_gamma   90.00
#
_symmetry.space_group_name_H-M   'P 1'
#
loop_
_entity.id
_entity.type
_entity.pdbx_description
1 polymer ?
#
loop_
_entity_poly.entity_id
_entity_poly.type
_entity_poly.pdbx_seq_one_letter_code
_entity_poly.pdbx_strand_id
1 'polypeptide(L)'
;MERVLGLLLLLLTLAHAFPATPEPCELDEDGVRCVCNFSDPQPNWSSAFLCTGAVDVEFYGGGRSLEHFLKRVDTEADPRQYGDLVKSLPWQRLTVGDARVPAPMLFGVLRMLGYSGLKELTLENLEVTGTTLPPLLEASGPDLNTLRLRNVSWATGGAWLAELQQWLKPGLKVLSIAQAHSFNFSCEQVRVFPALATLDLSENPELGEKGLISALCPSKFPALQVLALRNAGMETPSGVCSALAAASVQLEELDLSHNSLRDTASAPGCDWPSKLNSLNLSFTELEQVPKGLPAKLSVLDLSYNRLDRKPRPDELPKVDKLSLEGNPFLTPEAHSEENNSGVVTAPVHSSLAVGVSGILAVFQGAGLFA
;
A
#
# COMPACT_ATOMS: atom_id res chain seq x y z
N MET A 1 -0.43 -57.10 32.30
CA MET A 1 0.32 -56.35 31.27
C MET A 1 -0.55 -55.30 30.58
N GLU A 2 -1.83 -55.59 30.30
CA GLU A 2 -2.76 -54.65 29.65
C GLU A 2 -3.07 -53.36 30.43
N ARG A 3 -3.11 -53.40 31.77
CA ARG A 3 -3.37 -52.21 32.61
C ARG A 3 -2.23 -51.18 32.60
N VAL A 4 -1.00 -51.62 32.34
CA VAL A 4 0.18 -50.73 32.26
C VAL A 4 0.25 -50.07 30.88
N LEU A 5 -0.13 -50.80 29.83
CA LEU A 5 -0.20 -50.28 28.46
C LEU A 5 -1.30 -49.19 28.35
N GLY A 6 -2.45 -49.40 29.00
CA GLY A 6 -3.53 -48.40 29.07
C GLY A 6 -3.13 -47.12 29.80
N LEU A 7 -2.33 -47.22 30.87
CA LEU A 7 -1.81 -46.05 31.58
C LEU A 7 -0.76 -45.30 30.74
N LEU A 8 0.09 -46.03 30.01
CA LEU A 8 1.09 -45.45 29.11
C LEU A 8 0.44 -44.72 27.93
N LEU A 9 -0.60 -45.30 27.34
CA LEU A 9 -1.42 -44.69 26.28
C LEU A 9 -2.15 -43.43 26.78
N LEU A 10 -2.70 -43.46 28.00
CA LEU A 10 -3.31 -42.28 28.64
C LEU A 10 -2.29 -41.16 28.90
N LEU A 11 -1.08 -41.51 29.37
CA LEU A 11 0.01 -40.56 29.57
C LEU A 11 0.51 -39.96 28.24
N LEU A 12 0.55 -40.76 27.17
CA LEU A 12 0.86 -40.30 25.80
C LEU A 12 -0.23 -39.36 25.25
N THR A 13 -1.52 -39.62 25.52
CA THR A 13 -2.61 -38.71 25.12
C THR A 13 -2.65 -37.42 25.94
N LEU A 14 -2.24 -37.45 27.22
CA LEU A 14 -2.14 -36.27 28.06
C LEU A 14 -0.89 -35.42 27.75
N ALA A 15 0.20 -36.02 27.28
CA ALA A 15 1.37 -35.30 26.77
C ALA A 15 1.08 -34.52 25.47
N HIS A 16 0.08 -34.95 24.69
CA HIS A 16 -0.43 -34.26 23.49
C HIS A 16 -1.62 -33.33 23.80
N ALA A 17 -2.03 -33.20 25.07
CA ALA A 17 -3.14 -32.35 25.51
C ALA A 17 -2.67 -31.00 26.08
N PHE A 18 -1.40 -30.65 25.90
CA PHE A 18 -1.03 -29.25 25.81
C PHE A 18 -1.26 -28.84 24.36
N PRO A 19 -1.98 -27.75 24.07
CA PRO A 19 -1.88 -27.17 22.73
C PRO A 19 -0.39 -26.90 22.53
N ALA A 20 0.25 -27.63 21.61
CA ALA A 20 1.54 -27.23 21.10
C ALA A 20 1.32 -25.78 20.67
N THR A 21 2.03 -24.83 21.28
CA THR A 21 2.08 -23.48 20.74
C THR A 21 2.43 -23.66 19.27
N PRO A 22 1.61 -23.16 18.32
CA PRO A 22 1.88 -23.32 16.90
C PRO A 22 3.34 -22.97 16.65
N GLU A 23 4.07 -23.82 15.90
CA GLU A 23 5.42 -23.44 15.55
C GLU A 23 5.35 -22.10 14.81
N PRO A 24 6.23 -21.12 15.12
CA PRO A 24 6.13 -19.79 14.54
C PRO A 24 6.10 -19.77 13.02
N CYS A 25 6.65 -20.79 12.35
CA CYS A 25 6.75 -20.88 10.90
C CYS A 25 5.97 -22.07 10.36
N GLU A 26 5.15 -21.80 9.35
CA GLU A 26 4.35 -22.78 8.65
C GLU A 26 4.73 -22.77 7.16
N LEU A 27 5.00 -23.96 6.62
CA LEU A 27 5.24 -24.18 5.19
C LEU A 27 3.94 -24.71 4.58
N ASP A 28 3.52 -24.15 3.45
CA ASP A 28 2.34 -24.63 2.73
C ASP A 28 2.50 -26.08 2.22
N GLU A 29 1.39 -26.69 1.82
CA GLU A 29 1.37 -28.11 1.41
C GLU A 29 2.28 -28.39 0.21
N ASP A 30 2.45 -27.40 -0.68
CA ASP A 30 3.29 -27.49 -1.88
C ASP A 30 4.78 -27.19 -1.60
N GLY A 31 5.12 -26.71 -0.41
CA GLY A 31 6.48 -26.32 -0.05
C GLY A 31 7.00 -25.04 -0.72
N VAL A 32 6.10 -24.23 -1.28
CA VAL A 32 6.42 -23.03 -2.07
C VAL A 32 6.42 -21.79 -1.21
N ARG A 33 5.46 -21.65 -0.28
CA ARG A 33 5.27 -20.48 0.58
C ARG A 33 5.49 -20.83 2.04
N CYS A 34 6.34 -20.07 2.70
CA CYS A 34 6.61 -20.19 4.13
C CYS A 34 6.27 -18.89 4.85
N VAL A 35 5.40 -18.97 5.85
CA VAL A 35 4.97 -17.81 6.64
C VAL A 35 5.41 -18.01 8.08
N CYS A 36 6.15 -17.03 8.60
CA CYS A 36 6.65 -17.03 9.95
C CYS A 36 6.07 -15.86 10.74
N ASN A 37 5.30 -16.18 11.77
CA ASN A 37 4.82 -15.23 12.74
C ASN A 37 5.60 -15.35 14.05
N PHE A 38 6.58 -14.47 14.20
CA PHE A 38 7.27 -14.27 15.46
C PHE A 38 6.55 -13.16 16.22
N SER A 39 5.33 -13.38 16.72
CA SER A 39 4.64 -12.42 17.61
C SER A 39 4.81 -12.78 19.09
N ASP A 40 5.05 -14.05 19.41
CA ASP A 40 5.17 -14.53 20.79
C ASP A 40 6.29 -13.83 21.57
N PRO A 41 6.14 -13.57 22.89
CA PRO A 41 7.13 -12.84 23.69
C PRO A 41 8.55 -13.42 23.62
N GLN A 42 8.68 -14.73 23.47
CA GLN A 42 9.95 -15.44 23.26
C GLN A 42 9.73 -16.50 22.17
N PRO A 43 9.74 -16.11 20.89
CA PRO A 43 9.47 -17.05 19.82
C PRO A 43 10.68 -17.90 19.53
N ASN A 44 10.40 -19.11 19.03
CA ASN A 44 11.43 -19.97 18.51
C ASN A 44 11.89 -19.53 17.11
N TRP A 45 12.92 -18.68 17.06
CA TRP A 45 13.53 -18.21 15.80
C TRP A 45 14.13 -19.34 14.94
N SER A 46 14.46 -20.49 15.54
CA SER A 46 15.02 -21.62 14.78
C SER A 46 13.99 -22.23 13.80
N SER A 47 12.69 -22.01 14.03
CA SER A 47 11.63 -22.43 13.10
C SER A 47 11.79 -21.80 11.71
N ALA A 48 12.51 -20.67 11.59
CA ALA A 48 12.84 -20.06 10.31
C ALA A 48 13.61 -20.99 9.36
N PHE A 49 14.31 -22.01 9.88
CA PHE A 49 15.02 -22.98 9.06
C PHE A 49 14.07 -23.84 8.20
N LEU A 50 12.79 -23.95 8.57
CA LEU A 50 11.76 -24.60 7.75
C LEU A 50 11.59 -23.89 6.40
N CYS A 51 11.78 -22.57 6.35
CA CYS A 51 11.62 -21.77 5.13
C CYS A 51 12.82 -21.82 4.18
N THR A 52 13.88 -22.58 4.51
CA THR A 52 15.10 -22.62 3.68
C THR A 52 14.87 -23.19 2.29
N GLY A 53 13.86 -24.05 2.11
CA GLY A 53 13.47 -24.62 0.82
C GLY A 53 12.39 -23.85 0.06
N ALA A 54 11.76 -22.84 0.67
CA ALA A 54 10.62 -22.13 0.10
C ALA A 54 11.04 -21.08 -0.93
N VAL A 55 10.15 -20.75 -1.87
CA VAL A 55 10.38 -19.70 -2.89
C VAL A 55 9.85 -18.35 -2.42
N ASP A 56 8.76 -18.38 -1.66
CA ASP A 56 8.07 -17.23 -1.10
C ASP A 56 8.15 -17.28 0.42
N VAL A 57 8.70 -16.23 1.03
CA VAL A 57 8.96 -16.22 2.47
C VAL A 57 8.45 -14.93 3.10
N GLU A 58 7.68 -15.07 4.17
CA GLU A 58 7.09 -13.95 4.90
C GLU A 58 7.49 -14.02 6.37
N PHE A 59 8.08 -12.94 6.89
CA PHE A 59 8.49 -12.83 8.30
C PHE A 59 7.77 -11.66 8.98
N TYR A 60 6.98 -11.97 10.00
CA TYR A 60 6.23 -11.02 10.81
C TYR A 60 6.77 -10.97 12.24
N GLY A 61 7.07 -9.77 12.74
CA GLY A 61 7.66 -9.55 14.07
C GLY A 61 6.65 -9.21 15.17
N GLY A 62 5.35 -9.09 14.88
CA GLY A 62 4.33 -8.74 15.87
C GLY A 62 4.53 -7.39 16.56
N GLY A 63 5.14 -6.42 15.88
CA GLY A 63 5.42 -5.07 16.37
C GLY A 63 6.58 -4.94 17.36
N ARG A 64 7.34 -6.01 17.61
CA ARG A 64 8.44 -5.99 18.59
C ARG A 64 9.62 -5.12 18.16
N SER A 65 10.42 -4.69 19.14
CA SER A 65 11.73 -4.08 18.90
C SER A 65 12.84 -5.12 18.77
N LEU A 66 13.57 -5.04 17.65
CA LEU A 66 14.75 -5.86 17.37
C LEU A 66 16.06 -5.23 17.88
N GLU A 67 16.02 -4.08 18.56
CA GLU A 67 17.22 -3.38 19.06
C GLU A 67 18.10 -4.25 19.96
N HIS A 68 17.50 -5.13 20.76
CA HIS A 68 18.22 -6.00 21.67
C HIS A 68 19.15 -7.00 20.94
N PHE A 69 18.91 -7.27 19.64
CA PHE A 69 19.77 -8.13 18.83
C PHE A 69 21.07 -7.44 18.42
N LEU A 70 21.18 -6.10 18.45
CA LEU A 70 22.43 -5.39 18.13
C LEU A 70 23.59 -5.74 19.08
N LYS A 71 23.29 -6.22 20.29
CA LYS A 71 24.31 -6.71 21.24
C LYS A 71 24.88 -8.09 20.85
N ARG A 72 24.21 -8.81 19.95
CA ARG A 72 24.49 -10.20 19.60
C ARG A 72 24.88 -10.38 18.13
N VAL A 73 24.43 -9.47 17.27
CA VAL A 73 24.65 -9.53 15.82
C VAL A 73 25.65 -8.45 15.43
N ASP A 74 26.74 -8.86 14.81
CA ASP A 74 27.67 -7.95 14.15
C ASP A 74 27.15 -7.65 12.73
N THR A 75 26.59 -6.46 12.55
CA THR A 75 26.02 -6.01 11.27
C THR A 75 27.08 -5.69 10.22
N GLU A 76 28.36 -5.64 10.61
CA GLU A 76 29.51 -5.39 9.73
C GLU A 76 30.31 -6.66 9.42
N ALA A 77 29.90 -7.81 9.96
CA ALA A 77 30.56 -9.09 9.72
C ALA A 77 30.68 -9.39 8.20
N ASP A 78 31.79 -10.03 7.81
CA ASP A 78 32.06 -10.38 6.41
C ASP A 78 30.96 -11.32 5.89
N PRO A 79 30.16 -10.89 4.90
CA PRO A 79 28.98 -11.64 4.49
C PRO A 79 29.38 -12.90 3.71
N ARG A 80 30.64 -13.00 3.25
CA ARG A 80 31.18 -14.16 2.53
C ARG A 80 31.19 -15.42 3.41
N GLN A 81 31.26 -15.28 4.74
CA GLN A 81 31.21 -16.42 5.65
C GLN A 81 29.93 -17.25 5.50
N TYR A 82 28.81 -16.60 5.21
CA TYR A 82 27.51 -17.25 5.00
C TYR A 82 27.05 -17.19 3.54
N GLY A 83 27.89 -16.65 2.65
CA GLY A 83 27.52 -16.36 1.26
C GLY A 83 27.06 -17.60 0.50
N ASP A 84 27.69 -18.75 0.71
CA ASP A 84 27.30 -19.99 0.00
C ASP A 84 25.98 -20.58 0.51
N LEU A 85 25.68 -20.41 1.80
CA LEU A 85 24.36 -20.75 2.35
C LEU A 85 23.29 -19.83 1.75
N VAL A 86 23.51 -18.52 1.77
CA VAL A 86 22.54 -17.54 1.26
C VAL A 86 22.33 -17.68 -0.26
N LYS A 87 23.38 -18.00 -1.03
CA LYS A 87 23.28 -18.31 -2.46
C LYS A 87 22.44 -19.55 -2.75
N SER A 88 22.44 -20.52 -1.84
CA SER A 88 21.70 -21.78 -2.03
C SER A 88 20.20 -21.65 -1.74
N LEU A 89 19.77 -20.56 -1.10
CA LEU A 89 18.37 -20.31 -0.82
C LEU A 89 17.60 -20.05 -2.14
N PRO A 90 16.50 -20.78 -2.42
CA PRO A 90 15.70 -20.61 -3.62
C PRO A 90 14.76 -19.40 -3.55
N TRP A 91 14.91 -18.55 -2.53
CA TRP A 91 14.06 -17.39 -2.26
C TRP A 91 13.99 -16.45 -3.46
N GLN A 92 12.78 -16.21 -3.95
CA GLN A 92 12.50 -15.24 -5.02
C GLN A 92 11.74 -14.02 -4.49
N ARG A 93 10.84 -14.23 -3.53
CA ARG A 93 10.02 -13.19 -2.91
C ARG A 93 10.18 -13.25 -1.40
N LEU A 94 10.41 -12.08 -0.80
CA LEU A 94 10.58 -11.91 0.63
C LEU A 94 9.71 -10.77 1.12
N THR A 95 8.87 -11.04 2.10
CA THR A 95 8.12 -10.03 2.85
C THR A 95 8.63 -9.98 4.28
N VAL A 96 8.91 -8.78 4.78
CA VAL A 96 9.26 -8.56 6.18
C VAL A 96 8.34 -7.49 6.73
N GLY A 97 7.64 -7.79 7.81
CA GLY A 97 6.68 -6.86 8.36
C GLY A 97 6.48 -6.89 9.87
N ASP A 98 5.71 -5.92 10.33
CA ASP A 98 5.27 -5.74 11.71
C ASP A 98 6.45 -5.78 12.70
N ALA A 99 7.41 -4.87 12.58
CA ALA A 99 8.56 -4.83 13.48
C ALA A 99 9.19 -3.44 13.58
N ARG A 100 9.80 -3.15 14.73
CA ARG A 100 10.73 -2.03 14.90
C ARG A 100 12.16 -2.51 14.69
N VAL A 101 12.77 -2.08 13.59
CA VAL A 101 14.03 -2.61 13.07
C VAL A 101 15.11 -1.53 13.09
N PRO A 102 16.24 -1.72 13.78
CA PRO A 102 17.35 -0.77 13.70
C PRO A 102 17.92 -0.70 12.29
N ALA A 103 18.21 0.51 11.79
CA ALA A 103 18.78 0.74 10.46
C ALA A 103 20.02 -0.13 10.17
N PRO A 104 21.03 -0.23 11.06
CA PRO A 104 22.20 -1.09 10.82
C PRO A 104 21.83 -2.57 10.59
N MET A 105 20.77 -3.06 11.25
CA MET A 105 20.31 -4.43 11.08
C MET A 105 19.62 -4.62 9.73
N LEU A 106 18.72 -3.71 9.35
CA LEU A 106 18.03 -3.76 8.05
C LEU A 106 19.04 -3.77 6.90
N PHE A 107 20.00 -2.84 6.92
CA PHE A 107 21.00 -2.73 5.86
C PHE A 107 22.04 -3.87 5.90
N GLY A 108 22.37 -4.38 7.09
CA GLY A 108 23.15 -5.61 7.24
C GLY A 108 22.49 -6.81 6.57
N VAL A 109 21.17 -6.98 6.76
CA VAL A 109 20.39 -8.05 6.09
C VAL A 109 20.33 -7.83 4.59
N LEU A 110 20.11 -6.60 4.10
CA LEU A 110 20.15 -6.31 2.67
C LEU A 110 21.50 -6.69 2.06
N ARG A 111 22.62 -6.37 2.72
CA ARG A 111 23.97 -6.75 2.29
C ARG A 111 24.15 -8.27 2.23
N MET A 112 23.59 -9.01 3.17
CA MET A 112 23.58 -10.48 3.14
C MET A 112 22.77 -11.02 1.96
N LEU A 113 21.57 -10.48 1.74
CA LEU A 113 20.70 -10.85 0.62
C LEU A 113 21.29 -10.44 -0.74
N GLY A 114 22.32 -9.60 -0.79
CA GLY A 114 23.09 -9.32 -2.00
C GLY A 114 23.73 -10.55 -2.65
N TYR A 115 23.87 -11.65 -1.91
CA TYR A 115 24.37 -12.93 -2.40
C TYR A 115 23.26 -13.90 -2.83
N SER A 116 21.99 -13.61 -2.51
CA SER A 116 20.88 -14.49 -2.87
C SER A 116 20.35 -14.21 -4.29
N GLY A 117 19.47 -15.10 -4.76
CA GLY A 117 18.72 -14.92 -6.00
C GLY A 117 17.47 -14.07 -5.88
N LEU A 118 17.28 -13.32 -4.77
CA LEU A 118 16.04 -12.61 -4.46
C LEU A 118 15.68 -11.57 -5.53
N LYS A 119 14.41 -11.56 -5.95
CA LYS A 119 13.89 -10.67 -7.00
C LYS A 119 12.86 -9.67 -6.51
N GLU A 120 12.12 -10.00 -5.46
CA GLU A 120 11.11 -9.11 -4.91
C GLU A 120 11.27 -8.99 -3.40
N LEU A 121 11.25 -7.75 -2.92
CA LEU A 121 11.29 -7.42 -1.50
C LEU A 121 10.09 -6.55 -1.14
N THR A 122 9.35 -6.96 -0.13
CA THR A 122 8.27 -6.19 0.48
C THR A 122 8.64 -5.89 1.93
N LEU A 123 8.61 -4.60 2.29
CA LEU A 123 8.72 -4.14 3.67
C LEU A 123 7.39 -3.52 4.08
N GLU A 124 6.76 -4.04 5.13
CA GLU A 124 5.44 -3.56 5.55
C GLU A 124 5.31 -3.31 7.05
N ASN A 125 4.66 -2.23 7.46
CA ASN A 125 4.44 -1.89 8.87
C ASN A 125 5.75 -1.89 9.69
N LEU A 126 6.81 -1.30 9.14
CA LEU A 126 8.12 -1.25 9.78
C LEU A 126 8.41 0.13 10.36
N GLU A 127 9.02 0.15 11.55
CA GLU A 127 9.62 1.34 12.14
C GLU A 127 11.14 1.21 12.10
N VAL A 128 11.78 1.87 11.14
CA VAL A 128 13.24 1.84 10.97
C VAL A 128 13.88 2.88 11.86
N THR A 129 14.56 2.43 12.92
CA THR A 129 15.12 3.29 13.97
C THR A 129 16.62 3.54 13.82
N GLY A 130 17.06 4.71 14.26
CA GLY A 130 18.47 5.12 14.20
C GLY A 130 18.97 5.38 12.77
N THR A 131 20.27 5.60 12.65
CA THR A 131 20.95 5.82 11.37
C THR A 131 21.97 4.73 11.14
N THR A 132 22.36 4.55 9.88
CA THR A 132 23.46 3.65 9.50
C THR A 132 24.60 4.44 8.91
N LEU A 133 25.81 3.88 8.98
CA LEU A 133 26.92 4.39 8.18
C LEU A 133 26.72 4.03 6.70
N PRO A 134 27.18 4.88 5.77
CA PRO A 134 27.20 4.56 4.34
C PRO A 134 28.01 3.27 4.07
N PRO A 135 27.62 2.46 3.08
CA PRO A 135 28.34 1.23 2.76
C PRO A 135 29.75 1.51 2.20
N LEU A 136 30.71 0.65 2.53
CA LEU A 136 32.06 0.70 1.97
C LEU A 136 32.10 0.39 0.46
N LEU A 137 31.16 -0.44 0.00
CA LEU A 137 30.97 -0.81 -1.40
C LEU A 137 29.53 -0.50 -1.78
N GLU A 138 29.33 0.34 -2.80
CA GLU A 138 28.00 0.69 -3.27
C GLU A 138 27.28 -0.51 -3.90
N ALA A 139 25.93 -0.49 -3.85
CA ALA A 139 25.08 -1.49 -4.48
C ALA A 139 25.33 -2.94 -4.01
N SER A 140 25.68 -3.11 -2.72
CA SER A 140 25.97 -4.40 -2.11
C SER A 140 24.73 -5.25 -1.76
N GLY A 141 23.52 -4.72 -1.94
CA GLY A 141 22.27 -5.44 -1.65
C GLY A 141 21.77 -6.33 -2.80
N PRO A 142 20.55 -6.89 -2.67
CA PRO A 142 19.97 -7.83 -3.64
C PRO A 142 19.72 -7.21 -5.01
N ASP A 143 19.77 -8.04 -6.05
CA ASP A 143 19.45 -7.67 -7.44
C ASP A 143 17.93 -7.75 -7.70
N LEU A 144 17.20 -6.81 -7.10
CA LEU A 144 15.74 -6.77 -7.12
C LEU A 144 15.19 -6.28 -8.46
N ASN A 145 14.10 -6.92 -8.90
CA ASN A 145 13.20 -6.38 -9.92
C ASN A 145 12.15 -5.47 -9.27
N THR A 146 11.66 -5.84 -8.09
CA THR A 146 10.52 -5.18 -7.43
C THR A 146 10.86 -4.88 -5.97
N LEU A 147 10.58 -3.64 -5.55
CA LEU A 147 10.64 -3.21 -4.16
C LEU A 147 9.29 -2.59 -3.78
N ARG A 148 8.68 -3.09 -2.71
CA ARG A 148 7.41 -2.59 -2.18
C ARG A 148 7.61 -2.15 -0.74
N LEU A 149 7.18 -0.93 -0.43
CA LEU A 149 7.22 -0.32 0.89
C LEU A 149 5.80 0.07 1.25
N ARG A 150 5.27 -0.45 2.36
CA ARG A 150 3.93 -0.12 2.84
C ARG A 150 3.98 0.26 4.31
N ASN A 151 3.58 1.48 4.66
CA ASN A 151 3.58 1.92 6.06
C ASN A 151 4.95 1.72 6.73
N VAL A 152 6.00 2.23 6.08
CA VAL A 152 7.38 2.16 6.59
C VAL A 152 7.81 3.56 7.03
N SER A 153 8.23 3.68 8.28
CA SER A 153 8.78 4.92 8.85
C SER A 153 10.30 4.82 8.96
N TRP A 154 10.97 5.97 8.79
CA TRP A 154 12.42 6.08 8.78
C TRP A 154 12.86 7.21 9.69
N ALA A 155 13.88 6.98 10.52
CA ALA A 155 14.45 8.01 11.39
C ALA A 155 15.05 9.19 10.62
N THR A 156 15.47 8.98 9.37
CA THR A 156 16.17 9.98 8.55
C THR A 156 15.24 10.90 7.75
N GLY A 157 13.92 10.77 7.93
CA GLY A 157 12.94 11.65 7.30
C GLY A 157 13.15 11.71 5.79
N GLY A 158 13.18 12.90 5.20
CA GLY A 158 13.31 13.08 3.74
C GLY A 158 14.58 12.52 3.05
N ALA A 159 15.57 12.02 3.80
CA ALA A 159 16.78 11.42 3.26
C ALA A 159 16.67 9.89 3.04
N TRP A 160 15.63 9.24 3.57
CA TRP A 160 15.53 7.77 3.61
C TRP A 160 15.69 7.09 2.25
N LEU A 161 15.13 7.69 1.19
CA LEU A 161 15.18 7.10 -0.15
C LEU A 161 16.61 7.10 -0.70
N ALA A 162 17.36 8.18 -0.47
CA ALA A 162 18.74 8.30 -0.89
C ALA A 162 19.66 7.34 -0.12
N GLU A 163 19.40 7.14 1.17
CA GLU A 163 20.12 6.16 1.99
C GLU A 163 19.84 4.73 1.52
N LEU A 164 18.56 4.37 1.32
CA LEU A 164 18.16 3.06 0.83
C LEU A 164 18.78 2.76 -0.53
N GLN A 165 18.81 3.74 -1.44
CA GLN A 165 19.42 3.60 -2.76
C GLN A 165 20.90 3.21 -2.73
N GLN A 166 21.66 3.52 -1.67
CA GLN A 166 23.08 3.13 -1.58
C GLN A 166 23.26 1.60 -1.55
N TRP A 167 22.23 0.88 -1.13
CA TRP A 167 22.22 -0.57 -0.99
C TRP A 167 21.54 -1.28 -2.18
N LEU A 168 20.77 -0.55 -2.99
CA LEU A 168 20.06 -1.12 -4.13
C LEU A 168 20.95 -1.23 -5.36
N LYS A 169 20.80 -2.33 -6.09
CA LYS A 169 21.39 -2.48 -7.42
C LYS A 169 20.60 -1.65 -8.46
N PRO A 170 21.23 -1.24 -9.57
CA PRO A 170 20.59 -0.40 -10.58
C PRO A 170 19.46 -1.09 -11.37
N GLY A 171 19.28 -2.40 -11.22
CA GLY A 171 18.32 -3.21 -11.99
C GLY A 171 16.86 -3.09 -11.57
N LEU A 172 16.52 -2.27 -10.57
CA LEU A 172 15.16 -2.13 -10.06
C LEU A 172 14.19 -1.62 -11.12
N LYS A 173 13.11 -2.36 -11.37
CA LYS A 173 12.10 -2.06 -12.39
C LYS A 173 10.81 -1.50 -11.82
N VAL A 174 10.42 -1.97 -10.64
CA VAL A 174 9.17 -1.59 -9.97
C VAL A 174 9.47 -1.09 -8.57
N LEU A 175 9.00 0.10 -8.25
CA LEU A 175 9.06 0.70 -6.92
C LEU A 175 7.63 1.07 -6.51
N SER A 176 7.16 0.47 -5.43
CA SER A 176 5.84 0.77 -4.85
C SER A 176 6.04 1.34 -3.44
N ILE A 177 5.44 2.48 -3.18
CA ILE A 177 5.51 3.20 -1.91
C ILE A 177 4.08 3.57 -1.51
N ALA A 178 3.57 2.92 -0.48
CA ALA A 178 2.23 3.14 0.05
C ALA A 178 2.31 3.57 1.53
N GLN A 179 1.41 4.47 1.94
CA GLN A 179 1.31 4.96 3.31
C GLN A 179 2.65 5.47 3.87
N ALA A 180 3.39 6.25 3.08
CA ALA A 180 4.66 6.81 3.56
C ALA A 180 4.42 8.03 4.46
N HIS A 181 5.23 8.16 5.51
CA HIS A 181 5.16 9.31 6.42
C HIS A 181 5.69 10.62 5.83
N SER A 182 6.49 10.57 4.75
CA SER A 182 7.03 11.78 4.11
C SER A 182 7.45 11.52 2.67
N PHE A 183 7.04 12.44 1.78
CA PHE A 183 7.43 12.52 0.36
C PHE A 183 8.34 13.72 0.05
N ASN A 184 8.85 14.39 1.08
CA ASN A 184 9.79 15.49 0.90
C ASN A 184 11.21 14.96 0.69
N PHE A 185 11.42 14.30 -0.45
CA PHE A 185 12.71 13.69 -0.77
C PHE A 185 13.77 14.75 -0.98
N SER A 186 14.97 14.51 -0.42
CA SER A 186 16.16 15.30 -0.73
C SER A 186 16.67 14.93 -2.13
N CYS A 187 16.00 15.43 -3.17
CA CYS A 187 16.24 15.05 -4.58
C CYS A 187 17.69 15.26 -5.07
N GLU A 188 18.45 16.14 -4.42
CA GLU A 188 19.88 16.33 -4.67
C GLU A 188 20.70 15.07 -4.36
N GLN A 189 20.31 14.33 -3.32
CA GLN A 189 20.98 13.12 -2.84
C GLN A 189 20.45 11.86 -3.54
N VAL A 190 19.21 11.90 -4.03
CA VAL A 190 18.60 10.78 -4.77
C VAL A 190 19.38 10.56 -6.07
N ARG A 191 19.79 9.32 -6.30
CA ARG A 191 20.48 8.89 -7.53
C ARG A 191 19.47 8.52 -8.61
N VAL A 192 19.94 8.45 -9.85
CA VAL A 192 19.11 8.03 -10.99
C VAL A 192 18.72 6.57 -10.81
N PHE A 193 17.45 6.24 -11.04
CA PHE A 193 16.96 4.88 -11.20
C PHE A 193 16.95 4.54 -12.70
N PRO A 194 17.96 3.83 -13.24
CA PRO A 194 18.14 3.71 -14.67
C PRO A 194 17.14 2.76 -15.34
N ALA A 195 16.62 1.77 -14.61
CA ALA A 195 15.75 0.72 -15.13
C ALA A 195 14.30 0.79 -14.61
N LEU A 196 13.96 1.80 -13.80
CA LEU A 196 12.65 1.89 -13.16
C LEU A 196 11.57 2.23 -14.18
N ALA A 197 10.74 1.23 -14.50
CA ALA A 197 9.66 1.32 -15.47
C ALA A 197 8.32 1.65 -14.80
N THR A 198 8.12 1.20 -13.56
CA THR A 198 6.88 1.43 -12.81
C THR A 198 7.17 2.08 -11.48
N LEU A 199 6.53 3.24 -11.24
CA LEU A 199 6.49 3.91 -9.95
C LEU A 199 5.04 3.92 -9.48
N ASP A 200 4.79 3.27 -8.36
CA ASP A 200 3.47 3.22 -7.73
C ASP A 200 3.51 3.99 -6.40
N LEU A 201 2.86 5.14 -6.37
CA LEU A 201 2.68 5.97 -5.16
C LEU A 201 1.21 5.95 -4.70
N SER A 202 0.50 4.86 -4.98
CA SER A 202 -0.88 4.69 -4.52
C SER A 202 -0.98 4.56 -3.00
N GLU A 203 -2.17 4.81 -2.45
CA GLU A 203 -2.46 4.77 -1.01
C GLU A 203 -1.64 5.80 -0.20
N ASN A 204 -1.55 7.01 -0.73
CA ASN A 204 -0.90 8.16 -0.07
C ASN A 204 -1.82 9.39 -0.13
N PRO A 205 -2.92 9.42 0.63
CA PRO A 205 -3.96 10.45 0.50
C PRO A 205 -3.46 11.88 0.78
N GLU A 206 -2.34 12.02 1.51
CA GLU A 206 -1.73 13.31 1.82
C GLU A 206 -0.68 13.78 0.79
N LEU A 207 -0.40 12.99 -0.26
CA LEU A 207 0.61 13.33 -1.27
C LEU A 207 0.19 14.58 -2.05
N GLY A 208 -0.97 14.52 -2.71
CA GLY A 208 -1.50 15.59 -3.55
C GLY A 208 -0.55 16.06 -4.66
N GLU A 209 -1.00 17.05 -5.44
CA GLU A 209 -0.25 17.53 -6.62
C GLU A 209 1.07 18.22 -6.25
N LYS A 210 1.11 18.95 -5.13
CA LYS A 210 2.34 19.59 -4.63
C LYS A 210 3.36 18.58 -4.11
N GLY A 211 2.91 17.57 -3.36
CA GLY A 211 3.79 16.50 -2.88
C GLY A 211 4.29 15.65 -4.04
N LEU A 212 3.49 15.46 -5.09
CA LEU A 212 3.91 14.77 -6.31
C LEU A 212 5.11 15.45 -6.98
N ILE A 213 5.14 16.79 -7.05
CA ILE A 213 6.29 17.55 -7.57
C ILE A 213 7.56 17.25 -6.76
N SER A 214 7.43 17.20 -5.43
CA SER A 214 8.56 16.88 -4.54
C SER A 214 8.99 15.40 -4.63
N ALA A 215 8.05 14.49 -4.86
CA ALA A 215 8.32 13.06 -4.98
C ALA A 215 9.01 12.71 -6.31
N LEU A 216 8.58 13.34 -7.41
CA LEU A 216 9.14 13.14 -8.74
C LEU A 216 10.42 13.96 -8.93
N CYS A 217 11.50 13.51 -8.29
CA CYS A 217 12.81 14.13 -8.42
C CYS A 217 13.22 14.31 -9.91
N PRO A 218 13.53 15.55 -10.34
CA PRO A 218 13.80 15.85 -11.74
C PRO A 218 14.94 14.99 -12.32
N SER A 219 14.70 14.43 -13.51
CA SER A 219 15.66 13.58 -14.24
C SER A 219 16.13 12.31 -13.52
N LYS A 220 15.49 11.88 -12.41
CA LYS A 220 15.87 10.66 -11.68
C LYS A 220 15.17 9.39 -12.18
N PHE A 221 14.15 9.51 -13.02
CA PHE A 221 13.33 8.39 -13.53
C PHE A 221 13.28 8.35 -15.07
N PRO A 222 14.43 8.19 -15.77
CA PRO A 222 14.50 8.32 -17.22
C PRO A 222 13.77 7.22 -18.01
N ALA A 223 13.56 6.05 -17.39
CA ALA A 223 12.95 4.88 -18.04
C ALA A 223 11.47 4.67 -17.64
N LEU A 224 10.86 5.63 -16.95
CA LEU A 224 9.50 5.48 -16.42
C LEU A 224 8.49 5.30 -17.56
N GLN A 225 7.61 4.32 -17.40
CA GLN A 225 6.55 3.99 -18.35
C GLN A 225 5.19 4.08 -17.67
N VAL A 226 5.08 3.60 -16.42
CA VAL A 226 3.83 3.54 -15.67
C VAL A 226 3.96 4.34 -14.39
N LEU A 227 3.04 5.27 -14.17
CA LEU A 227 2.88 5.98 -12.91
C LEU A 227 1.49 5.70 -12.34
N ALA A 228 1.44 5.11 -11.16
CA ALA A 228 0.19 4.86 -10.43
C ALA A 228 0.08 5.79 -9.22
N LEU A 229 -1.04 6.49 -9.13
CA LEU A 229 -1.36 7.49 -8.11
C LEU A 229 -2.77 7.23 -7.55
N ARG A 230 -3.14 5.98 -7.29
CA ARG A 230 -4.49 5.65 -6.80
C ARG A 230 -4.65 6.10 -5.36
N ASN A 231 -5.77 6.74 -5.00
CA ASN A 231 -5.99 7.22 -3.63
C ASN A 231 -4.78 8.03 -3.10
N ALA A 232 -4.30 8.99 -3.90
CA ALA A 232 -3.10 9.78 -3.64
C ALA A 232 -3.39 11.26 -3.35
N GLY A 233 -4.66 11.61 -3.15
CA GLY A 233 -5.08 13.00 -2.91
C GLY A 233 -4.95 13.90 -4.14
N MET A 234 -4.98 13.33 -5.35
CA MET A 234 -5.00 14.13 -6.58
C MET A 234 -6.36 14.81 -6.73
N GLU A 235 -6.38 16.09 -7.08
CA GLU A 235 -7.63 16.86 -7.22
C GLU A 235 -8.03 17.03 -8.68
N THR A 236 -7.07 17.20 -9.60
CA THR A 236 -7.37 17.49 -11.01
C THR A 236 -6.37 16.82 -11.96
N PRO A 237 -6.81 16.32 -13.14
CA PRO A 237 -5.88 15.81 -14.15
C PRO A 237 -4.87 16.87 -14.64
N SER A 238 -5.29 18.13 -14.75
CA SER A 238 -4.43 19.24 -15.21
C SER A 238 -3.35 19.62 -14.18
N GLY A 239 -3.67 19.54 -12.88
CA GLY A 239 -2.69 19.71 -11.81
C GLY A 239 -1.64 18.59 -11.80
N VAL A 240 -2.07 17.34 -12.01
CA VAL A 240 -1.14 16.21 -12.21
C VAL A 240 -0.27 16.42 -13.45
N CYS A 241 -0.85 16.82 -14.58
CA CYS A 241 -0.09 17.15 -15.78
C CYS A 241 0.99 18.21 -15.49
N SER A 242 0.64 19.26 -14.76
CA SER A 242 1.57 20.34 -14.39
C SER A 242 2.73 19.82 -13.54
N ALA A 243 2.44 18.90 -12.61
CA ALA A 243 3.46 18.24 -11.81
C ALA A 243 4.41 17.37 -12.66
N LEU A 244 3.87 16.61 -13.62
CA LEU A 244 4.66 15.81 -14.55
C LEU A 244 5.56 16.68 -15.43
N ALA A 245 5.04 17.79 -15.94
CA ALA A 245 5.79 18.76 -16.73
C ALA A 245 6.92 19.40 -15.91
N ALA A 246 6.65 19.81 -14.66
CA ALA A 246 7.66 20.36 -13.76
C ALA A 246 8.79 19.37 -13.46
N ALA A 247 8.46 18.08 -13.32
CA ALA A 247 9.44 17.02 -13.10
C ALA A 247 10.11 16.51 -14.40
N SER A 248 9.69 17.00 -15.57
CA SER A 248 10.13 16.55 -16.90
C SER A 248 9.99 15.03 -17.09
N VAL A 249 8.94 14.44 -16.54
CA VAL A 249 8.68 13.00 -16.62
C VAL A 249 7.98 12.67 -17.93
N GLN A 250 8.51 11.68 -18.65
CA GLN A 250 7.82 11.05 -19.78
C GLN A 250 7.33 9.68 -19.33
N LEU A 251 6.10 9.32 -19.69
CA LEU A 251 5.46 8.04 -19.34
C LEU A 251 4.40 7.68 -20.38
N GLU A 252 3.98 6.42 -20.38
CA GLU A 252 3.03 5.82 -21.31
C GLU A 252 1.65 5.61 -20.67
N GLU A 253 1.63 5.25 -19.37
CA GLU A 253 0.40 4.92 -18.64
C GLU A 253 0.31 5.68 -17.32
N LEU A 254 -0.82 6.34 -17.09
CA LEU A 254 -1.12 7.06 -15.85
C LEU A 254 -2.42 6.55 -15.23
N ASP A 255 -2.33 6.14 -13.97
CA ASP A 255 -3.49 5.68 -13.19
C ASP A 255 -3.81 6.67 -12.07
N LEU A 256 -4.95 7.35 -12.18
CA LEU A 256 -5.49 8.29 -11.19
C LEU A 256 -6.77 7.76 -10.54
N SER A 257 -7.08 6.48 -10.69
CA SER A 257 -8.31 5.90 -10.14
C SER A 257 -8.40 6.06 -8.62
N HIS A 258 -9.61 6.02 -8.06
CA HIS A 258 -9.83 6.16 -6.61
C HIS A 258 -9.35 7.48 -5.99
N ASN A 259 -9.20 8.55 -6.77
CA ASN A 259 -9.05 9.92 -6.24
C ASN A 259 -10.37 10.67 -6.35
N SER A 260 -10.72 11.52 -5.38
CA SER A 260 -11.90 12.40 -5.52
C SER A 260 -11.57 13.61 -6.39
N LEU A 261 -11.65 13.42 -7.72
CA LEU A 261 -11.30 14.45 -8.69
C LEU A 261 -12.42 15.51 -8.78
N ARG A 262 -12.03 16.78 -8.90
CA ARG A 262 -12.95 17.90 -9.01
C ARG A 262 -13.21 18.27 -10.46
N ASP A 263 -14.47 18.56 -10.75
CA ASP A 263 -14.91 19.20 -11.99
C ASP A 263 -14.45 20.67 -11.99
N THR A 264 -13.28 20.94 -12.57
CA THR A 264 -12.73 22.30 -12.58
C THR A 264 -12.74 22.93 -13.97
N ALA A 265 -12.97 24.24 -13.99
CA ALA A 265 -12.77 25.08 -15.16
C ALA A 265 -11.29 25.06 -15.54
N SER A 266 -11.02 24.74 -16.81
CA SER A 266 -9.70 24.66 -17.45
C SER A 266 -8.61 25.43 -16.73
N ALA A 267 -7.71 24.72 -16.05
CA ALA A 267 -6.38 25.27 -15.80
C ALA A 267 -5.76 25.66 -17.16
N PRO A 268 -4.90 26.70 -17.21
CA PRO A 268 -4.18 27.02 -18.44
C PRO A 268 -3.46 25.77 -18.96
N GLY A 269 -3.44 25.61 -20.29
CA GLY A 269 -3.06 24.38 -20.96
C GLY A 269 -1.75 23.79 -20.43
N CYS A 270 -1.79 22.53 -20.05
CA CYS A 270 -0.62 21.74 -19.72
C CYS A 270 -0.37 20.75 -20.86
N ASP A 271 0.89 20.66 -21.27
CA ASP A 271 1.33 19.69 -22.27
C ASP A 271 1.62 18.36 -21.58
N TRP A 272 0.71 17.41 -21.77
CA TRP A 272 0.89 16.04 -21.28
C TRP A 272 2.16 15.38 -21.85
N PRO A 273 2.73 14.39 -21.16
CA PRO A 273 3.83 13.59 -21.69
C PRO A 273 3.51 13.08 -23.10
N SER A 274 4.43 13.31 -24.04
CA SER A 274 4.22 13.02 -25.46
C SER A 274 3.94 11.53 -25.77
N LYS A 275 4.38 10.64 -24.87
CA LYS A 275 4.21 9.19 -24.97
C LYS A 275 2.95 8.66 -24.29
N LEU A 276 2.22 9.50 -23.55
CA LEU A 276 1.05 9.10 -22.79
C LEU A 276 -0.02 8.57 -23.74
N ASN A 277 -0.44 7.33 -23.52
CA ASN A 277 -1.41 6.64 -24.36
C ASN A 277 -2.54 5.97 -23.55
N SER A 278 -2.34 5.73 -22.25
CA SER A 278 -3.32 5.13 -21.36
C SER A 278 -3.55 6.02 -20.15
N LEU A 279 -4.82 6.37 -19.89
CA LEU A 279 -5.23 7.16 -18.74
C LEU A 279 -6.43 6.50 -18.04
N ASN A 280 -6.26 6.20 -16.75
CA ASN A 280 -7.33 5.67 -15.92
C ASN A 280 -7.87 6.72 -14.95
N LEU A 281 -9.15 7.06 -15.10
CA LEU A 281 -9.93 7.98 -14.27
C LEU A 281 -11.17 7.28 -13.67
N SER A 282 -11.11 5.96 -13.51
CA SER A 282 -12.21 5.19 -12.91
C SER A 282 -12.35 5.44 -11.42
N PHE A 283 -13.56 5.32 -10.88
CA PHE A 283 -13.84 5.53 -9.45
C PHE A 283 -13.33 6.88 -8.92
N THR A 284 -13.46 7.96 -9.72
CA THR A 284 -12.96 9.29 -9.34
C THR A 284 -14.04 10.30 -8.95
N GLU A 285 -15.28 9.83 -8.82
CA GLU A 285 -16.46 10.64 -8.46
C GLU A 285 -16.79 11.77 -9.44
N LEU A 286 -16.22 11.74 -10.66
CA LEU A 286 -16.44 12.77 -11.68
C LEU A 286 -17.92 12.88 -12.06
N GLU A 287 -18.47 14.09 -12.02
CA GLU A 287 -19.84 14.38 -12.50
C GLU A 287 -19.82 14.82 -13.98
N GLN A 288 -18.67 15.30 -14.47
CA GLN A 288 -18.44 15.66 -15.86
C GLN A 288 -17.08 15.17 -16.34
N VAL A 289 -16.89 15.10 -17.67
CA VAL A 289 -15.56 14.82 -18.22
C VAL A 289 -14.65 16.03 -17.95
N PRO A 290 -13.49 15.84 -17.30
CA PRO A 290 -12.61 16.94 -16.96
C PRO A 290 -12.02 17.58 -18.22
N LYS A 291 -11.84 18.89 -18.18
CA LYS A 291 -11.17 19.63 -19.25
C LYS A 291 -9.65 19.45 -19.18
N GLY A 292 -8.99 19.61 -20.32
CA GLY A 292 -7.53 19.54 -20.39
C GLY A 292 -6.97 18.11 -20.42
N LEU A 293 -7.77 17.14 -20.87
CA LEU A 293 -7.28 15.80 -21.20
C LEU A 293 -6.32 15.82 -22.40
N PRO A 294 -5.42 14.82 -22.52
CA PRO A 294 -4.53 14.70 -23.68
C PRO A 294 -5.33 14.60 -24.98
N ALA A 295 -4.90 15.25 -26.07
CA ALA A 295 -5.68 15.28 -27.31
C ALA A 295 -5.94 13.90 -27.96
N LYS A 296 -5.04 12.94 -27.71
CA LYS A 296 -5.15 11.57 -28.21
C LYS A 296 -4.71 10.57 -27.14
N LEU A 297 -5.47 9.49 -26.99
CA LEU A 297 -5.15 8.34 -26.15
C LEU A 297 -5.49 7.05 -26.91
N SER A 298 -4.86 5.94 -26.57
CA SER A 298 -5.31 4.61 -27.01
C SER A 298 -6.34 4.04 -26.04
N VAL A 299 -6.18 4.30 -24.75
CA VAL A 299 -7.12 3.83 -23.70
C VAL A 299 -7.49 5.00 -22.79
N LEU A 300 -8.78 5.20 -22.58
CA LEU A 300 -9.32 6.08 -21.55
C LEU A 300 -10.38 5.31 -20.76
N ASP A 301 -10.16 5.20 -19.45
CA ASP A 301 -11.12 4.62 -18.54
C ASP A 301 -11.81 5.72 -17.72
N LEU A 302 -13.12 5.87 -17.92
CA LEU A 302 -14.02 6.77 -17.19
C LEU A 302 -15.14 5.98 -16.48
N SER A 303 -14.94 4.69 -16.25
CA SER A 303 -15.91 3.81 -15.60
C SER A 303 -16.14 4.18 -14.13
N TYR A 304 -17.31 3.81 -13.62
CA TYR A 304 -17.69 3.96 -12.21
C TYR A 304 -17.51 5.38 -11.67
N ASN A 305 -17.89 6.37 -12.47
CA ASN A 305 -18.00 7.77 -12.08
C ASN A 305 -19.48 8.16 -11.87
N ARG A 306 -19.77 9.46 -11.70
CA ARG A 306 -21.10 10.02 -11.46
C ARG A 306 -21.61 10.79 -12.68
N LEU A 307 -21.27 10.34 -13.89
CA LEU A 307 -21.72 11.00 -15.10
C LEU A 307 -23.24 10.79 -15.30
N ASP A 308 -24.02 11.87 -15.22
CA ASP A 308 -25.49 11.83 -15.42
C ASP A 308 -25.92 11.92 -16.88
N ARG A 309 -24.99 12.28 -17.78
CA ARG A 309 -25.21 12.27 -19.22
C ARG A 309 -24.05 11.61 -19.95
N LYS A 310 -24.35 11.05 -21.12
CA LYS A 310 -23.33 10.56 -22.02
C LYS A 310 -22.41 11.73 -22.45
N PRO A 311 -21.07 11.59 -22.36
CA PRO A 311 -20.14 12.60 -22.83
C PRO A 311 -20.30 12.87 -24.32
N ARG A 312 -20.16 14.14 -24.71
CA ARG A 312 -20.20 14.52 -26.13
C ARG A 312 -18.85 14.26 -26.80
N PRO A 313 -18.81 14.05 -28.13
CA PRO A 313 -17.55 13.81 -28.85
C PRO A 313 -16.51 14.94 -28.70
N ASP A 314 -16.94 16.17 -28.48
CA ASP A 314 -16.07 17.35 -28.26
C ASP A 314 -15.53 17.46 -26.83
N GLU A 315 -16.12 16.74 -25.87
CA GLU A 315 -15.67 16.67 -24.48
C GLU A 315 -14.59 15.58 -24.29
N LEU A 316 -14.51 14.63 -25.21
CA LEU A 316 -13.59 13.50 -25.15
C LEU A 316 -12.37 13.71 -26.06
N PRO A 317 -11.22 13.16 -25.68
CA PRO A 317 -10.08 13.09 -26.58
C PRO A 317 -10.32 12.06 -27.69
N LYS A 318 -9.48 12.09 -28.73
CA LYS A 318 -9.47 11.00 -29.73
C LYS A 318 -8.98 9.73 -29.04
N VAL A 319 -9.86 8.74 -28.90
CA VAL A 319 -9.59 7.51 -28.14
C VAL A 319 -9.96 6.25 -28.92
N ASP A 320 -9.11 5.23 -28.87
CA ASP A 320 -9.37 3.94 -29.52
C ASP A 320 -10.26 3.02 -28.66
N LYS A 321 -10.01 2.96 -27.35
CA LYS A 321 -10.79 2.20 -26.36
C LYS A 321 -11.26 3.11 -25.23
N LEU A 322 -12.57 3.23 -25.08
CA LEU A 322 -13.22 4.05 -24.06
C LEU A 322 -14.09 3.17 -23.15
N SER A 323 -13.82 3.18 -21.85
CA SER A 323 -14.69 2.58 -20.85
C SER A 323 -15.55 3.65 -20.16
N LEU A 324 -16.86 3.41 -20.10
CA LEU A 324 -17.84 4.28 -19.45
C LEU A 324 -18.80 3.48 -18.55
N GLU A 325 -18.53 2.19 -18.33
CA GLU A 325 -19.40 1.32 -17.56
C GLU A 325 -19.62 1.83 -16.12
N GLY A 326 -20.73 1.46 -15.49
CA GLY A 326 -21.02 1.85 -14.10
C GLY A 326 -21.41 3.31 -13.89
N ASN A 327 -21.50 4.14 -14.93
CA ASN A 327 -22.00 5.52 -14.82
C ASN A 327 -23.55 5.58 -14.81
N PRO A 328 -24.17 6.52 -14.04
CA PRO A 328 -25.62 6.67 -13.95
C PRO A 328 -26.34 6.78 -15.29
N PHE A 329 -25.79 7.50 -16.28
CA PHE A 329 -26.44 7.66 -17.59
C PHE A 329 -26.65 6.35 -18.38
N LEU A 330 -25.96 5.26 -18.00
CA LEU A 330 -26.14 3.92 -18.59
C LEU A 330 -27.24 3.13 -17.88
N THR A 331 -27.67 3.55 -16.69
CA THR A 331 -28.77 2.92 -15.96
C THR A 331 -30.11 3.43 -16.51
N PRO A 332 -31.05 2.55 -16.92
CA PRO A 332 -32.31 2.98 -17.52
C PRO A 332 -33.34 3.64 -16.58
N GLU A 333 -33.04 3.88 -15.29
CA GLU A 333 -34.07 4.14 -14.28
C GLU A 333 -33.76 5.34 -13.36
N ALA A 334 -34.23 6.53 -13.74
CA ALA A 334 -34.67 7.62 -12.83
C ALA A 334 -35.50 8.72 -13.54
N HIS A 335 -36.01 8.50 -14.75
CA HIS A 335 -36.91 9.44 -15.42
C HIS A 335 -38.25 8.78 -15.74
N SER A 336 -39.01 8.43 -14.70
CA SER A 336 -40.44 8.15 -14.86
C SER A 336 -41.23 8.29 -13.55
N GLU A 337 -41.10 9.41 -12.83
CA GLU A 337 -42.16 9.87 -11.92
C GLU A 337 -42.29 11.40 -11.96
N GLU A 338 -42.64 11.93 -13.13
CA GLU A 338 -43.40 13.17 -13.21
C GLU A 338 -44.56 12.95 -14.19
N ASN A 339 -45.73 12.62 -13.64
CA ASN A 339 -46.99 13.17 -14.14
C ASN A 339 -48.12 13.10 -13.12
N ASN A 340 -48.51 14.31 -12.71
CA ASN A 340 -49.85 14.79 -12.34
C ASN A 340 -50.41 14.60 -10.92
N SER A 341 -50.27 15.70 -10.17
CA SER A 341 -51.37 16.59 -9.74
C SER A 341 -52.40 16.05 -8.73
N GLY A 342 -52.43 16.65 -7.54
CA GLY A 342 -53.68 16.78 -6.80
C GLY A 342 -53.63 17.02 -5.30
N VAL A 343 -53.44 18.29 -4.92
CA VAL A 343 -54.10 18.94 -3.76
C VAL A 343 -53.68 18.57 -2.34
N VAL A 344 -53.11 19.57 -1.67
CA VAL A 344 -52.95 19.73 -0.22
C VAL A 344 -54.31 19.77 0.48
N THR A 345 -54.53 18.94 1.51
CA THR A 345 -55.24 19.33 2.74
C THR A 345 -54.91 18.37 3.89
N ALA A 346 -54.51 18.93 5.02
CA ALA A 346 -54.61 18.36 6.36
C ALA A 346 -55.31 19.41 7.26
N PRO A 347 -55.73 19.10 8.49
CA PRO A 347 -56.38 17.89 9.02
C PRO A 347 -57.72 18.25 9.73
N VAL A 348 -58.56 17.27 10.09
CA VAL A 348 -59.72 17.49 10.98
C VAL A 348 -59.70 16.52 12.15
N HIS A 349 -59.68 17.11 13.34
CA HIS A 349 -59.94 16.51 14.66
C HIS A 349 -61.35 15.89 14.75
N SER A 350 -61.51 14.77 15.47
CA SER A 350 -62.46 14.69 16.60
C SER A 350 -62.41 13.38 17.40
N SER A 351 -61.94 13.50 18.64
CA SER A 351 -62.65 13.34 19.92
C SER A 351 -63.43 12.07 20.33
N LEU A 352 -63.18 11.71 21.60
CA LEU A 352 -64.03 11.05 22.64
C LEU A 352 -63.93 9.51 22.77
N ALA A 353 -63.84 8.88 23.96
CA ALA A 353 -63.62 9.32 25.34
C ALA A 353 -63.49 8.12 26.31
N VAL A 354 -62.98 8.41 27.52
CA VAL A 354 -63.25 7.83 28.86
C VAL A 354 -62.71 6.43 29.25
N GLY A 355 -61.95 6.43 30.35
CA GLY A 355 -61.76 5.30 31.28
C GLY A 355 -60.82 5.67 32.43
N VAL A 356 -61.37 5.88 33.63
CA VAL A 356 -60.72 6.43 34.84
C VAL A 356 -60.06 5.34 35.70
N SER A 357 -59.09 5.76 36.54
CA SER A 357 -58.64 5.19 37.84
C SER A 357 -57.30 4.44 37.78
N GLY A 358 -56.28 4.69 38.61
CA GLY A 358 -56.10 5.55 39.77
C GLY A 358 -54.79 5.15 40.49
N ILE A 359 -54.36 6.02 41.41
CA ILE A 359 -53.33 5.83 42.47
C ILE A 359 -51.95 6.47 42.22
N LEU A 360 -51.77 7.56 42.98
CA LEU A 360 -50.55 8.23 43.41
C LEU A 360 -49.61 7.30 44.19
N ALA A 361 -48.31 7.40 43.94
CA ALA A 361 -47.30 7.40 45.01
C ALA A 361 -46.05 8.18 44.54
N VAL A 362 -45.91 9.38 45.08
CA VAL A 362 -44.69 10.20 45.06
C VAL A 362 -43.78 9.69 46.17
N PHE A 363 -42.49 9.50 45.89
CA PHE A 363 -41.43 9.90 46.83
C PHE A 363 -40.17 10.33 46.07
N GLN A 364 -39.90 11.63 46.19
CA GLN A 364 -38.58 12.25 45.98
C GLN A 364 -37.63 11.83 47.10
N GLY A 365 -36.33 11.82 46.82
CA GLY A 365 -35.29 11.74 47.84
C GLY A 365 -33.88 11.81 47.26
N ALA A 366 -33.35 13.02 47.20
CA ALA A 366 -32.00 13.38 46.77
C ALA A 366 -30.94 13.18 47.88
N GLY A 367 -29.65 13.32 47.52
CA GLY A 367 -28.49 13.50 48.40
C GLY A 367 -27.50 12.33 48.29
N LEU A 368 -26.35 12.38 47.61
CA LEU A 368 -25.19 13.30 47.69
C LEU A 368 -24.52 13.34 49.08
N PHE A 369 -23.23 12.97 49.07
CA PHE A 369 -22.16 13.02 50.08
C PHE A 369 -21.95 11.80 51.00
N ALA A 370 -20.95 10.98 50.65
CA ALA A 370 -19.69 10.85 51.40
C ALA A 370 -18.58 10.41 50.45
#